data_AF-A0A383RKV2-F1
#
_entry.id   AF-A0A383RKV2-F1
#
_cell.length_a   1.000
_cell.length_b   1.000
_cell.length_c   1.000
_cell.angle_alpha   90.00
_cell.angle_beta   90.00
_cell.angle_gamma   90.00
#
_symmetry.space_group_name_H-M   'P 1'
#
loop_
_entity.id
_entity.type
_entity.pdbx_description
1 polymer ?
#
loop_
_entity_poly.entity_id
_entity_poly.type
_entity_poly.pdbx_seq_one_letter_code
_entity_poly.pdbx_strand_id
1 'polypeptide(L)' 'MKNAHTSEMIKKCKRIEAVVSQLHPMEKMLIEHRYMKEYVKDYQVYSFVFEPPIGEKMYRKIRWNAVRRVATALGI' A
#
# COMPACT_ATOMS: atom_id res chain seq x y z
N MET A 1 28.96 -11.22 2.62
CA MET A 1 27.62 -11.84 2.63
C MET A 1 26.49 -10.88 3.05
N LYS A 2 26.65 -10.01 4.07
CA LYS A 2 25.59 -9.07 4.49
C LYS A 2 25.11 -8.12 3.36
N ASN A 3 26.02 -7.64 2.51
CA ASN A 3 25.71 -6.66 1.47
C ASN A 3 24.84 -7.20 0.32
N ALA A 4 24.94 -8.51 0.01
CA ALA A 4 24.17 -9.13 -1.06
C ALA A 4 22.70 -9.31 -0.65
N HIS A 5 22.45 -9.75 0.59
CA HIS A 5 21.10 -9.89 1.12
C HIS A 5 20.39 -8.54 1.24
N THR A 6 21.08 -7.51 1.74
CA THR A 6 20.52 -6.15 1.82
C THR A 6 20.20 -5.60 0.42
N SER A 7 21.05 -5.85 -0.58
CA SER A 7 20.81 -5.45 -1.97
C SER A 7 19.55 -6.10 -2.55
N GLU A 8 19.34 -7.39 -2.28
CA GLU A 8 18.14 -8.11 -2.73
C GLU A 8 16.87 -7.58 -2.06
N MET A 9 16.92 -7.30 -0.75
CA MET A 9 15.81 -6.69 -0.01
C MET A 9 15.46 -5.30 -0.54
N ILE A 10 16.45 -4.45 -0.80
CA ILE A 10 16.24 -3.13 -1.41
C ILE A 10 15.60 -3.27 -2.79
N LYS A 11 16.03 -4.25 -3.61
CA LYS A 11 15.44 -4.50 -4.93
C LYS A 11 13.95 -4.89 -4.82
N LYS A 12 13.58 -5.70 -3.82
CA LYS A 12 12.19 -6.06 -3.54
C LYS A 12 11.37 -4.83 -3.11
N CYS A 13 11.88 -4.02 -2.18
CA CYS A 13 11.21 -2.79 -1.75
C CYS A 13 10.98 -1.83 -2.92
N LYS A 14 11.99 -1.58 -3.75
CA LYS A 14 11.88 -0.73 -4.95
C LYS A 14 10.84 -1.24 -5.94
N ARG A 15 10.71 -2.56 -6.11
CA ARG A 15 9.68 -3.15 -6.96
C ARG A 15 8.28 -2.89 -6.39
N ILE A 16 8.10 -3.02 -5.08
CA ILE A 16 6.83 -2.72 -4.40
C ILE A 16 6.50 -1.22 -4.56
N GLU A 17 7.44 -0.33 -4.28
CA GLU A 17 7.30 1.12 -4.43
C GLU A 17 6.89 1.51 -5.86
N ALA A 18 7.54 0.93 -6.87
CA ALA A 18 7.22 1.15 -8.28
C ALA A 18 5.78 0.73 -8.61
N VAL A 19 5.35 -0.45 -8.18
CA VAL A 19 3.98 -0.93 -8.39
C VAL A 19 2.97 -0.02 -7.68
N VAL A 20 3.21 0.37 -6.43
CA VAL A 20 2.32 1.25 -5.66
C VAL A 20 2.20 2.62 -6.33
N SER A 21 3.29 3.15 -6.88
CA SER A 21 3.29 4.45 -7.58
C SER A 21 2.37 4.52 -8.80
N GLN A 22 2.04 3.35 -9.40
CA GLN A 22 1.17 3.23 -10.58
C GLN A 22 -0.29 2.93 -10.23
N LEU A 23 -0.63 2.77 -8.94
CA LEU A 23 -2.01 2.58 -8.52
C LEU A 23 -2.85 3.83 -8.76
N HIS A 24 -4.18 3.66 -8.77
CA HIS A 24 -5.09 4.80 -8.79
C HIS A 24 -4.81 5.70 -7.56
N PRO A 25 -4.88 7.05 -7.67
CA PRO A 25 -4.44 7.95 -6.59
C PRO A 25 -5.00 7.62 -5.20
N MET A 26 -6.28 7.25 -5.11
CA MET A 26 -6.91 6.81 -3.84
C MET A 26 -6.32 5.50 -3.28
N GLU A 27 -6.04 4.54 -4.15
CA GLU A 27 -5.46 3.24 -3.75
C GLU A 27 -4.00 3.42 -3.33
N LYS A 28 -3.23 4.20 -4.09
CA LYS A 28 -1.85 4.58 -3.76
C LYS A 28 -1.80 5.23 -2.38
N MET A 29 -2.59 6.28 -2.17
CA MET A 29 -2.65 7.00 -0.89
C MET A 29 -2.95 6.03 0.27
N LEU A 30 -3.93 5.13 0.09
CA LEU A 30 -4.30 4.15 1.10
C LEU A 30 -3.13 3.23 1.45
N ILE A 31 -2.47 2.66 0.44
CA ILE A 31 -1.36 1.72 0.65
C ILE A 31 -0.17 2.41 1.32
N GLU A 32 0.17 3.62 0.86
CA GLU A 32 1.26 4.41 1.43
C GLU A 32 1.02 4.70 2.91
N HIS A 33 -0.18 5.16 3.28
CA HIS A 33 -0.49 5.50 4.67
C HIS A 33 -0.65 4.28 5.57
N ARG A 34 -1.24 3.19 5.07
CA ARG A 34 -1.57 2.02 5.90
C ARG A 34 -0.41 1.04 6.08
N TYR A 35 0.46 0.92 5.07
CA TYR A 35 1.43 -0.18 4.96
C TYR A 35 2.88 0.24 4.70
N MET A 36 3.13 1.47 4.22
CA MET A 36 4.49 1.93 3.89
C MET A 36 5.02 2.99 4.87
N LYS A 37 4.24 3.31 5.90
CA LYS A 37 4.60 4.19 7.01
C LYS A 37 4.51 3.41 8.33
N GLU A 38 4.67 4.12 9.44
CA GLU A 38 4.41 3.59 10.77
C GLU A 38 3.00 2.99 10.88
N TYR A 39 2.86 2.04 11.80
CA TYR A 39 1.62 1.32 11.97
C TYR A 39 0.46 2.26 12.34
N VAL A 40 -0.62 2.20 11.56
CA VAL A 40 -1.88 2.90 11.82
C VAL A 40 -3.06 1.94 11.71
N LYS A 41 -4.12 2.21 12.46
CA LYS A 41 -5.36 1.42 12.41
C LYS A 41 -6.19 1.84 11.20
N ASP A 42 -6.98 0.89 10.69
CA ASP A 42 -7.86 1.13 9.53
C ASP A 42 -8.78 2.35 9.72
N TYR A 43 -9.37 2.50 10.92
CA TYR A 43 -10.22 3.65 11.23
C TYR A 43 -9.51 4.98 11.17
N GLN A 44 -8.22 5.02 11.49
CA GLN A 44 -7.46 6.26 11.40
C GLN A 44 -7.31 6.68 9.94
N VAL A 45 -7.15 5.71 9.04
CA VAL A 45 -7.03 5.97 7.61
C VAL A 45 -8.36 6.45 7.03
N TYR A 46 -9.44 5.67 7.20
CA TYR A 46 -10.72 6.03 6.58
C TYR A 46 -11.39 7.26 7.19
N SER A 47 -11.10 7.58 8.46
CA SER A 47 -11.68 8.74 9.14
C SER A 47 -10.84 10.02 9.05
N PHE A 48 -9.50 9.93 8.96
CA PHE A 48 -8.63 11.11 9.07
C PHE A 48 -7.66 11.31 7.90
N VAL A 49 -7.54 10.34 6.97
CA VAL A 49 -6.65 10.47 5.80
C VAL A 49 -7.46 10.64 4.50
N PHE A 50 -8.63 10.02 4.42
CA PHE A 50 -9.56 10.25 3.31
C PHE A 50 -10.28 11.59 3.47
N GLU A 51 -10.33 12.36 2.37
CA GLU A 51 -11.02 13.65 2.30
C GLU A 51 -12.01 13.66 1.12
N PRO A 52 -13.33 13.59 1.36
CA PRO A 52 -13.98 13.46 2.67
C PRO A 52 -13.77 12.07 3.30
N PRO A 53 -13.97 11.92 4.62
CA PRO A 53 -13.94 10.63 5.29
C PRO A 53 -14.89 9.62 4.62
N ILE A 54 -14.48 8.36 4.59
CA ILE A 54 -15.27 7.29 3.98
C ILE A 54 -15.68 6.25 5.02
N GLY A 55 -16.77 5.54 4.74
CA GLY A 55 -17.21 4.43 5.58
C GLY A 55 -16.30 3.20 5.47
N GLU A 56 -16.25 2.40 6.53
CA GLU A 56 -15.42 1.20 6.63
C GLU A 56 -15.63 0.23 5.45
N LYS A 57 -16.88 0.02 5.00
CA LYS A 57 -17.18 -0.88 3.88
C LYS A 57 -16.53 -0.42 2.57
N MET A 58 -16.57 0.89 2.31
CA MET A 58 -15.94 1.48 1.12
C MET A 58 -14.41 1.37 1.21
N TYR A 59 -13.85 1.68 2.38
CA TYR A 59 -12.43 1.50 2.67
C TYR A 59 -11.97 0.05 2.43
N ARG A 60 -12.69 -0.95 2.96
CA ARG A 60 -12.38 -2.37 2.77
C ARG A 60 -12.36 -2.75 1.28
N LYS A 61 -13.30 -2.22 0.48
CA LYS A 61 -13.36 -2.46 -0.97
C LYS A 61 -12.16 -1.85 -1.70
N ILE A 62 -11.83 -0.59 -1.42
CA ILE A 62 -10.66 0.09 -2.03
C ILE A 62 -9.37 -0.64 -1.65
N ARG A 63 -9.20 -0.97 -0.37
CA ARG A 63 -8.02 -1.68 0.14
C ARG A 63 -7.85 -3.05 -0.53
N TRP A 64 -8.93 -3.82 -0.65
CA TRP A 64 -8.88 -5.13 -1.28
C TRP A 64 -8.48 -5.04 -2.75
N ASN A 65 -9.02 -4.08 -3.49
CA ASN A 65 -8.65 -3.84 -4.88
C ASN A 65 -7.18 -3.43 -5.02
N ALA A 66 -6.72 -2.49 -4.17
CA ALA A 66 -5.34 -2.04 -4.16
C ALA A 66 -4.37 -3.20 -3.89
N VAL A 67 -4.60 -3.98 -2.83
CA VAL A 67 -3.76 -5.14 -2.48
C VAL A 67 -3.78 -6.19 -3.58
N ARG A 68 -4.95 -6.48 -4.17
CA ARG A 68 -5.05 -7.43 -5.28
C ARG A 68 -4.22 -6.98 -6.48
N ARG A 69 -4.30 -5.70 -6.86
CA ARG A 69 -3.51 -5.14 -7.96
C ARG A 69 -2.01 -5.26 -7.69
N VAL A 70 -1.58 -4.97 -6.46
CA VAL A 70 -0.18 -5.13 -6.05
C VAL A 70 0.24 -6.59 -6.15
N ALA A 71 -0.54 -7.53 -5.60
CA ALA A 71 -0.26 -8.96 -5.65
C ALA A 71 -0.12 -9.45 -7.10
N THR A 72 -1.07 -9.11 -7.97
CA THR A 72 -1.03 -9.45 -9.40
C THR A 72 0.23 -8.91 -10.09
N ALA A 73 0.60 -7.64 -9.84
CA ALA A 73 1.81 -7.05 -10.43
C ALA A 73 3.12 -7.67 -9.90
N LEU A 74 3.09 -8.21 -8.67
CA LEU A 74 4.21 -8.94 -8.09
C LEU A 74 4.25 -10.41 -8.53
N GLY A 75 3.13 -10.96 -9.03
CA GLY A 75 2.97 -12.37 -9.40
C GLY A 75 2.74 -13.27 -8.19
N ILE A 76 1.98 -12.79 -7.20
CA ILE A 76 1.63 -13.48 -5.94
C ILE A 76 0.12 -13.73 -5.90
#